data_AF-S7R636-F1
#
_entry.id   AF-S7R636-F1
#
_cell.length_a   1.000
_cell.length_b   1.000
_cell.length_c   1.000
_cell.angle_alpha   90.00
_cell.angle_beta   90.00
_cell.angle_gamma   90.00
#
_symmetry.space_group_name_H-M   'P 1'
#
loop_
_entity.id
_entity.type
_entity.pdbx_description
1 polymer ?
#
loop_
_entity_poly.entity_id
_entity_poly.type
_entity_poly.pdbx_seq_one_letter_code
_entity_poly.pdbx_strand_id
1 'polypeptide(L)' 'LAYVEWFSPFALAPDRTSGMYKITRSIRDGERLASIIPVSQIYRSIHLLPKFGSSVPRTW' A
#
# COMPACT_ATOMS: atom_id res chain seq x y z
N LEU A 1 -20.31 5.23 -2.09
CA LEU A 1 -19.46 4.05 -1.76
C LEU A 1 -18.16 4.17 -2.54
N ALA A 2 -17.08 3.55 -2.08
CA ALA A 2 -15.80 3.49 -2.78
C ALA A 2 -15.27 2.06 -2.82
N TYR A 3 -14.74 1.66 -3.97
CA TYR A 3 -13.97 0.43 -4.11
C TYR A 3 -12.53 0.70 -3.68
N VAL A 4 -12.02 -0.08 -2.73
CA VAL A 4 -10.66 0.05 -2.21
C VAL A 4 -9.93 -1.28 -2.31
N GLU A 5 -8.66 -1.23 -2.69
CA GLU A 5 -7.74 -2.36 -2.61
C GLU A 5 -6.89 -2.23 -1.36
N TRP A 6 -6.73 -3.32 -0.63
CA TRP A 6 -6.00 -3.32 0.63
C TRP A 6 -4.49 -3.52 0.41
N PHE A 7 -3.71 -2.85 1.24
CA PHE A 7 -2.28 -3.14 1.39
C PHE A 7 -2.04 -4.13 2.54
N SER A 8 -0.83 -4.69 2.61
CA SER A 8 -0.37 -5.52 3.71
C SER A 8 -0.41 -4.76 5.03
N PRO A 9 -0.65 -5.43 6.18
CA PRO A 9 -0.51 -4.82 7.49
C PRO A 9 0.88 -4.21 7.69
N PHE A 10 0.96 -3.14 8.47
CA PHE A 10 2.25 -2.57 8.84
C PHE A 10 3.06 -3.56 9.68
N ALA A 11 4.35 -3.66 9.38
CA ALA A 11 5.29 -4.37 10.25
C ALA A 11 5.40 -3.68 11.62
N LEU A 12 5.88 -4.40 12.62
CA LEU A 12 6.04 -3.88 13.98
C LEU A 12 6.91 -2.62 14.03
N ALA A 13 7.94 -2.54 13.18
CA ALA A 13 8.84 -1.40 13.10
C ALA A 13 8.98 -0.92 11.65
N PRO A 14 9.16 0.40 11.42
CA PRO A 14 9.41 0.95 10.11
C PRO A 14 10.81 0.57 9.59
N ASP A 15 11.03 0.82 8.31
CA ASP A 15 12.36 0.73 7.71
C ASP A 15 13.32 1.72 8.37
N ARG A 16 14.50 1.25 8.80
CA ARG A 16 15.44 2.08 9.56
C ARG A 16 16.02 3.25 8.74
N THR A 17 16.15 3.10 7.43
CA THR A 17 16.80 4.10 6.58
C THR A 17 15.83 5.20 6.19
N SER A 18 14.62 4.82 5.75
CA SER A 18 13.60 5.77 5.29
C SER A 18 12.64 6.25 6.39
N GLY A 19 12.57 5.56 7.52
CA GLY A 19 11.56 5.80 8.56
C GLY A 19 10.13 5.44 8.15
N MET A 20 9.93 4.86 6.96
CA MET A 20 8.62 4.52 6.42
C MET A 20 8.26 3.05 6.59
N TYR A 21 6.97 2.74 6.62
CA TYR A 21 6.48 1.37 6.57
C TYR A 21 6.49 0.84 5.14
N LYS A 22 7.07 -0.34 4.95
CA LYS A 22 6.97 -1.08 3.68
C LYS A 22 5.62 -1.77 3.63
N ILE A 23 4.91 -1.58 2.53
CA ILE A 23 3.63 -2.23 2.26
C ILE A 23 3.61 -2.80 0.85
N THR A 24 2.86 -3.87 0.65
CA THR A 24 2.58 -4.49 -0.66
C THR A 24 1.07 -4.58 -0.87
N ARG A 25 0.60 -4.74 -2.11
CA ARG A 25 -0.83 -5.02 -2.35
C ARG A 25 -1.18 -6.39 -1.73
N SER A 26 -2.27 -6.46 -1.00
CA SER A 26 -2.77 -7.72 -0.45
C SER A 26 -3.40 -8.55 -1.58
N ILE A 27 -2.91 -9.77 -1.76
CA ILE A 27 -3.40 -10.72 -2.77
C ILE A 27 -3.88 -11.97 -2.02
N ARG A 28 -5.10 -12.43 -2.35
CA ARG A 28 -5.69 -13.65 -1.81
C ARG A 28 -6.27 -14.46 -2.97
N ASP A 29 -5.91 -15.73 -3.05
CA ASP A 29 -6.38 -16.67 -4.09
C ASP A 29 -6.11 -16.16 -5.53
N GLY A 30 -4.98 -15.47 -5.73
CA GLY A 30 -4.59 -14.89 -7.02
C GLY A 30 -5.18 -13.52 -7.33
N GLU A 31 -6.13 -13.05 -6.53
CA GLU A 31 -6.86 -11.79 -6.75
C GLU A 31 -6.50 -10.72 -5.73
N ARG A 32 -6.70 -9.45 -6.10
CA ARG A 32 -6.50 -8.32 -5.17
C ARG A 32 -7.55 -8.36 -4.08
N LEU A 33 -7.11 -8.32 -2.83
CA LEU A 33 -8.03 -8.20 -1.70
C LEU A 33 -8.63 -6.79 -1.70
N ALA A 34 -9.93 -6.70 -1.93
CA ALA A 34 -10.65 -5.44 -2.08
C ALA A 34 -11.96 -5.42 -1.29
N SER A 35 -12.51 -4.23 -1.10
CA SER A 35 -13.79 -4.03 -0.43
C SER A 35 -14.52 -2.80 -0.96
N ILE A 36 -15.85 -2.77 -0.80
CA ILE A 36 -16.66 -1.59 -1.06
C ILE A 36 -17.02 -0.97 0.30
N ILE A 37 -16.55 0.24 0.56
CA ILE A 37 -16.75 0.93 1.85
C ILE A 37 -17.54 2.24 1.68
N PRO A 38 -18.25 2.72 2.72
CA PRO A 38 -18.73 4.09 2.76
C PRO A 38 -17.57 5.08 2.64
N VAL A 39 -17.76 6.13 1.83
CA VAL A 39 -16.73 7.17 1.64
C VAL A 39 -16.40 7.88 2.96
N SER A 40 -17.36 7.93 3.90
CA SER A 40 -17.16 8.46 5.25
C SER A 40 -16.12 7.71 6.09
N GLN A 41 -15.71 6.51 5.68
CA GLN A 41 -14.62 5.76 6.33
C GLN A 41 -13.23 6.13 5.77
N ILE A 42 -13.15 6.97 4.74
CA ILE A 42 -11.89 7.45 4.17
C ILE A 42 -11.55 8.79 4.81
N TYR A 43 -10.57 8.78 5.71
CA TYR A 43 -10.22 9.98 6.50
C TYR A 43 -9.22 10.89 5.81
N ARG A 44 -8.16 10.33 5.22
CA ARG A 44 -7.08 11.09 4.57
C ARG A 44 -6.25 10.21 3.65
N SER A 45 -5.60 10.84 2.69
CA SER A 45 -4.55 10.21 1.91
C SER A 45 -3.28 10.01 2.75
N ILE A 46 -2.44 9.09 2.30
CA ILE A 46 -1.09 8.90 2.82
C ILE A 46 -0.08 9.12 1.69
N HIS A 47 1.14 9.51 2.04
CA HIS A 47 2.23 9.59 1.08
C HIS A 47 2.80 8.21 0.86
N LEU A 48 2.92 7.83 -0.41
CA LEU A 48 3.61 6.61 -0.84
C LEU A 48 4.84 7.02 -1.63
N LEU A 49 6.01 6.54 -1.21
CA LEU A 49 7.20 6.54 -2.05
C LEU A 49 7.41 5.10 -2.50
N PRO A 50 7.64 4.87 -3.81
CA PRO A 50 7.95 3.54 -4.26
C PRO A 50 9.32 3.14 -3.76
N LYS A 51 9.41 1.87 -3.43
CA LYS A 51 10.64 1.23 -3.07
C LYS A 51 11.11 0.39 -4.25
N PHE A 52 12.09 0.89 -4.98
CA PHE A 52 12.74 0.14 -6.04
C PHE A 52 13.71 -0.90 -5.48
N GLY A 53 13.94 -1.95 -6.27
CA GLY A 53 15.04 -2.87 -6.07
C GLY A 53 16.35 -2.28 -6.63
N SER A 54 17.19 -3.14 -7.20
CA SER A 54 18.46 -2.74 -7.84
C SER A 54 18.29 -1.92 -9.13
N SER A 55 17.06 -1.81 -9.66
CA SER A 55 16.76 -1.08 -10.89
C SER A 55 15.46 -0.30 -10.74
N VAL A 56 15.44 0.89 -11.34
CA VAL A 56 14.26 1.76 -11.45
C VAL A 56 13.80 1.75 -12.91
N PRO A 57 12.53 1.47 -13.21
CA PRO A 57 12.01 1.59 -14.57
C PRO A 57 12.22 3.01 -15.11
N ARG A 58 12.73 3.15 -16.34
CA ARG A 58 12.98 4.47 -16.97
C ARG A 58 11.72 5.29 -17.22
N THR A 59 10.57 4.63 -17.24
CA THR A 59 9.24 5.23 -17.44
C THR A 59 8.56 5.62 -16.13
N TRP A 60 9.27 5.48 -15.02
CA TRP A 60 8.75 5.82 -13.71
C TRP A 60 8.75 7.34 -13.50
#